data_AF-F4RNI7-F1
#
_entry.id   AF-F4RNI7-F1
#
_cell.length_a   1.000
_cell.length_b   1.000
_cell.length_c   1.000
_cell.angle_alpha   90.00
_cell.angle_beta   90.00
_cell.angle_gamma   90.00
#
_symmetry.space_group_name_H-M   'P 1'
#
loop_
_entity.id
_entity.type
_entity.pdbx_description
1 polymer ?
#
loop_
_entity_poly.entity_id
_entity_poly.type
_entity_poly.pdbx_seq_one_letter_code
_entity_poly.pdbx_strand_id
1 'polypeptide(L)'
;MDHRRDHARRRREKIFKGVVTNSADLKVHYVRVNRFFGQRTSEVKDAINIANSELTIHLHEKICVIYDQNEQEVIGIIQFLPFREMSNKKFKELEEISKYLAEERRFCQEIMGNAFQRSGHMYALGWTAAFHKKYFYATYLPPLHIRDDPIACKELMARLPFREDIENFYISEFGSLSKHFLKIQQEQTRELKVPTLGQLTENKEDDKTGLGSNLTFTFESFSNVPHQDHDVSKTTFFLSVPVFNNGKLACHSEGFDVINGRLLFNDWGIAADLGSCDGAVTVIYFGNKDRHCTLPSQEPSGRFTGLSSSVQISKRLFERVTAYATPESQLGKGKSVASPENLVLEYSKDLVQCFSDFNIIV
;
A
#
# COMPACT_ATOMS: atom_id res chain seq x y z
N MET A 1 54.47 8.70 14.86
CA MET A 1 53.04 9.04 14.74
C MET A 1 52.57 8.61 13.36
N ASP A 2 51.47 7.86 13.35
CA ASP A 2 50.67 7.43 12.20
C ASP A 2 51.28 6.54 11.11
N HIS A 3 51.53 5.29 11.52
CA HIS A 3 50.94 4.16 10.79
C HIS A 3 49.42 4.23 10.89
N ARG A 4 48.72 4.36 9.75
CA ARG A 4 47.34 3.89 9.43
C ARG A 4 46.67 4.87 8.48
N ARG A 5 46.87 4.72 7.17
CA ARG A 5 45.95 5.23 6.13
C ARG A 5 46.32 4.76 4.73
N ASP A 6 46.58 3.47 4.53
CA ASP A 6 46.71 2.98 3.14
C ASP A 6 46.42 1.49 2.89
N HIS A 7 45.58 0.88 3.71
CA HIS A 7 45.27 -0.56 3.59
C HIS A 7 43.78 -0.87 3.59
N ALA A 8 42.99 -0.16 2.79
CA ALA A 8 41.58 -0.49 2.57
C ALA A 8 41.13 -0.40 1.10
N ARG A 9 42.09 -0.41 0.15
CA ARG A 9 41.83 -0.50 -1.28
C ARG A 9 42.15 -1.91 -1.78
N ARG A 10 41.37 -2.92 -1.34
CA ARG A 10 41.26 -4.26 -1.97
C ARG A 10 40.13 -5.06 -1.28
N ARG A 11 39.18 -5.52 -2.10
CA ARG A 11 38.23 -6.62 -1.86
C ARG A 11 37.39 -6.54 -0.57
N ARG A 12 36.24 -5.89 -0.66
CA ARG A 12 35.02 -6.39 -0.01
C ARG A 12 33.97 -6.55 -1.10
N GLU A 13 33.90 -7.76 -1.65
CA GLU A 13 32.65 -8.25 -2.23
C GLU A 13 31.60 -8.15 -1.13
N LYS A 14 30.59 -7.33 -1.39
CA LYS A 14 29.63 -6.92 -0.40
C LYS A 14 28.47 -7.92 -0.45
N ILE A 15 28.22 -8.53 0.71
CA ILE A 15 27.29 -9.65 0.89
C ILE A 15 25.93 -9.07 1.30
N PHE A 16 24.88 -9.41 0.54
CA PHE A 16 23.47 -9.18 0.91
C PHE A 16 23.05 -10.18 2.01
N LYS A 17 22.33 -9.71 3.03
CA LYS A 17 22.20 -10.44 4.31
C LYS A 17 21.02 -11.42 4.40
N GLY A 18 19.93 -11.30 3.62
CA GLY A 18 18.87 -12.33 3.70
C GLY A 18 17.62 -12.13 2.84
N VAL A 19 16.91 -13.24 2.60
CA VAL A 19 15.54 -13.27 2.05
C VAL A 19 14.66 -13.92 3.10
N VAL A 20 13.54 -13.27 3.43
CA VAL A 20 12.52 -13.84 4.32
C VAL A 20 11.50 -14.58 3.46
N THR A 21 11.20 -15.82 3.84
CA THR A 21 10.27 -16.71 3.13
C THR A 21 9.34 -17.38 4.13
N ASN A 22 8.34 -18.09 3.63
CA ASN A 22 7.42 -18.91 4.42
C ASN A 22 8.04 -20.19 5.04
N SER A 23 9.33 -20.49 4.82
CA SER A 23 10.01 -21.60 5.51
C SER A 23 10.70 -21.13 6.80
N ALA A 24 10.61 -21.93 7.87
CA ALA A 24 11.34 -21.71 9.13
C ALA A 24 12.87 -21.62 8.92
N ASP A 25 13.37 -22.17 7.82
CA ASP A 25 14.73 -21.98 7.36
C ASP A 25 14.83 -20.65 6.59
N LEU A 26 15.36 -19.61 7.24
CA LEU A 26 15.82 -18.40 6.54
C LEU A 26 16.97 -18.80 5.62
N LYS A 27 16.68 -19.03 4.33
CA LYS A 27 17.72 -19.32 3.32
C LYS A 27 18.20 -18.03 2.66
N VAL A 28 19.47 -17.70 2.88
CA VAL A 28 20.16 -16.64 2.14
C VAL A 28 20.38 -17.11 0.70
N HIS A 29 19.54 -16.66 -0.23
CA HIS A 29 19.71 -16.92 -1.65
C HIS A 29 19.75 -15.61 -2.43
N TYR A 30 20.94 -15.14 -2.82
CA TYR A 30 21.11 -14.04 -3.78
C TYR A 30 22.30 -14.30 -4.70
N VAL A 31 22.06 -14.83 -5.91
CA VAL A 31 23.07 -14.91 -6.99
C VAL A 31 22.55 -14.37 -8.35
N ARG A 32 21.27 -13.99 -8.50
CA ARG A 32 20.72 -13.73 -9.86
C ARG A 32 19.89 -12.47 -10.10
N VAL A 33 19.90 -11.48 -9.20
CA VAL A 33 19.19 -10.20 -9.46
C VAL A 33 19.96 -9.25 -10.41
N ASN A 34 21.26 -9.49 -10.61
CA ASN A 34 22.13 -8.60 -11.42
C ASN A 34 21.90 -8.67 -12.94
N ARG A 35 21.15 -9.64 -13.48
CA ARG A 35 21.02 -9.83 -14.94
C ARG A 35 19.76 -9.24 -15.57
N PHE A 36 18.73 -8.90 -14.79
CA PHE A 36 17.40 -8.58 -15.34
C PHE A 36 17.12 -7.08 -15.55
N PHE A 37 17.92 -6.18 -15.00
CA PHE A 37 17.50 -4.77 -14.88
C PHE A 37 18.17 -3.76 -15.82
N GLY A 38 19.23 -4.10 -16.57
CA GLY A 38 19.90 -3.12 -17.43
C GLY A 38 20.32 -1.81 -16.72
N GLN A 39 20.39 -1.80 -15.38
CA GLN A 39 20.67 -0.62 -14.57
C GLN A 39 22.16 -0.29 -14.58
N ARG A 40 22.49 1.01 -14.55
CA ARG A 40 23.87 1.49 -14.55
C ARG A 40 24.57 1.08 -13.25
N THR A 41 25.80 0.60 -13.36
CA THR A 41 26.67 0.08 -12.30
C THR A 41 26.92 1.02 -11.09
N SER A 42 26.50 2.28 -11.13
CA SER A 42 26.65 3.25 -10.04
C SER A 42 25.53 3.13 -8.99
N GLU A 43 24.26 3.02 -9.39
CA GLU A 43 23.10 2.94 -8.48
C GLU A 43 23.15 1.64 -7.65
N VAL A 44 23.64 0.57 -8.28
CA VAL A 44 23.90 -0.72 -7.65
C VAL A 44 25.07 -0.66 -6.65
N LYS A 45 26.10 0.16 -6.89
CA LYS A 45 27.21 0.32 -5.93
C LYS A 45 26.76 0.97 -4.62
N ASP A 46 25.75 1.82 -4.67
CA ASP A 46 25.21 2.52 -3.50
C ASP A 46 24.30 1.61 -2.66
N ALA A 47 23.40 0.85 -3.29
CA ALA A 47 22.62 -0.19 -2.60
C ALA A 47 23.53 -1.27 -1.98
N ILE A 48 24.63 -1.61 -2.66
CA ILE A 48 25.57 -2.59 -2.16
C ILE A 48 26.37 -2.02 -0.95
N ASN A 49 26.67 -0.71 -0.87
CA ASN A 49 27.55 -0.10 0.16
C ASN A 49 26.95 -0.01 1.59
N ILE A 50 25.66 -0.32 1.77
CA ILE A 50 24.91 0.02 2.99
C ILE A 50 24.43 -1.26 3.68
N ALA A 51 25.29 -1.89 4.49
CA ALA A 51 24.87 -2.90 5.46
C ALA A 51 25.90 -3.02 6.61
N ASN A 52 26.17 -1.89 7.28
CA ASN A 52 26.94 -1.87 8.54
C ASN A 52 26.06 -2.16 9.78
N SER A 53 24.75 -2.41 9.61
CA SER A 53 23.84 -2.75 10.72
C SER A 53 23.98 -4.22 11.16
N GLU A 54 24.00 -4.44 12.47
CA GLU A 54 23.81 -5.77 13.05
C GLU A 54 22.31 -6.10 13.03
N LEU A 55 21.89 -6.75 11.96
CA LEU A 55 20.49 -7.13 11.75
C LEU A 55 20.19 -8.46 12.42
N THR A 56 19.11 -8.50 13.18
CA THR A 56 18.52 -9.75 13.68
C THR A 56 17.14 -9.95 13.09
N ILE A 57 16.81 -11.22 12.83
CA ILE A 57 15.49 -11.65 12.40
C ILE A 57 14.94 -12.54 13.49
N HIS A 58 13.88 -12.10 14.14
CA HIS A 58 13.18 -12.85 15.18
C HIS A 58 11.92 -13.48 14.57
N LEU A 59 11.78 -14.79 14.70
CA LEU A 59 10.58 -15.52 14.28
C LEU A 59 9.76 -15.89 15.52
N HIS A 60 8.53 -15.39 15.60
CA HIS A 60 7.58 -15.71 16.67
C HIS A 60 6.21 -15.98 16.06
N GLU A 61 5.63 -17.16 16.32
CA GLU A 61 4.28 -17.51 15.84
C GLU A 61 4.05 -17.23 14.33
N LYS A 62 5.07 -17.51 13.50
CA LYS A 62 5.09 -17.26 12.03
C LYS A 62 5.14 -15.79 11.61
N ILE A 63 5.33 -14.89 12.56
CA ILE A 63 5.64 -13.48 12.33
C ILE A 63 7.15 -13.29 12.41
N CYS A 64 7.72 -12.73 11.35
CA CYS A 64 9.12 -12.37 11.24
C CYS A 64 9.28 -10.89 11.58
N VAL A 65 10.00 -10.58 12.66
CA VAL A 65 10.38 -9.22 13.05
C VAL A 65 11.83 -8.99 12.66
N ILE A 66 12.06 -8.03 11.77
CA ILE A 66 13.38 -7.56 11.39
C ILE A 66 13.75 -6.40 12.31
N TYR A 67 14.90 -6.50 12.97
CA TYR A 67 15.33 -5.54 13.98
C TYR A 67 16.79 -5.12 13.73
N ASP A 68 17.06 -3.82 13.81
CA ASP A 68 18.40 -3.28 13.83
C ASP A 68 18.90 -3.18 15.28
N GLN A 69 19.93 -3.96 15.62
CA GLN A 69 20.54 -3.93 16.95
C GLN A 69 21.28 -2.62 17.24
N ASN A 70 21.76 -1.93 16.20
CA ASN A 70 22.53 -0.70 16.37
C ASN A 70 21.62 0.47 16.77
N GLU A 71 20.56 0.70 15.99
CA GLU A 71 19.60 1.79 16.23
C GLU A 71 18.51 1.40 17.24
N GLN A 72 18.44 0.11 17.60
CA GLN A 72 17.41 -0.48 18.47
C GLN A 72 15.98 -0.33 17.93
N GLU A 73 15.83 -0.43 16.60
CA GLU A 73 14.57 -0.17 15.91
C GLU A 73 14.07 -1.37 15.12
N VAL A 74 12.74 -1.49 15.05
CA VAL A 74 12.08 -2.42 14.13
C VAL A 74 12.20 -1.84 12.72
N ILE A 75 12.59 -2.68 11.75
CA ILE A 75 12.65 -2.33 10.33
C ILE A 75 11.39 -2.80 9.62
N GLY A 76 10.90 -3.98 9.96
CA GLY A 76 9.69 -4.53 9.38
C GLY A 76 9.16 -5.73 10.13
N ILE A 77 7.85 -5.93 10.04
CA ILE A 77 7.14 -7.09 10.58
C ILE A 77 6.46 -7.78 9.40
N ILE A 78 6.80 -9.03 9.13
CA ILE A 78 6.33 -9.78 7.97
C ILE A 78 5.61 -11.04 8.45
N GLN A 79 4.45 -11.34 7.89
CA GLN A 79 3.77 -12.61 8.08
C GLN A 79 3.48 -13.26 6.73
N PHE A 80 3.80 -14.55 6.63
CA PHE A 80 3.36 -15.41 5.54
C PHE A 80 2.22 -16.27 6.08
N LEU A 81 1.03 -16.13 5.50
CA LEU A 81 -0.16 -16.84 5.93
C LEU A 81 -0.69 -17.71 4.79
N PRO A 82 -0.31 -19.01 4.74
CA PRO A 82 -0.80 -19.93 3.72
C PRO A 82 -2.32 -20.09 3.78
N PHE A 83 -2.98 -20.25 2.63
CA PHE A 83 -4.44 -20.43 2.58
C PHE A 83 -4.93 -21.63 3.40
N ARG A 84 -4.16 -22.73 3.41
CA ARG A 84 -4.47 -23.93 4.20
C ARG A 84 -4.49 -23.69 5.72
N GLU A 85 -3.90 -22.59 6.18
CA GLU A 85 -3.80 -22.21 7.59
C GLU A 85 -4.78 -21.09 7.96
N MET A 86 -5.46 -20.51 6.96
CA MET A 86 -6.51 -19.53 7.19
C MET A 86 -7.79 -20.22 7.65
N SER A 87 -8.55 -19.54 8.53
CA SER A 87 -9.92 -19.95 8.80
C SER A 87 -10.80 -19.72 7.56
N ASN A 88 -11.88 -20.49 7.42
CA ASN A 88 -12.85 -20.30 6.32
C ASN A 88 -13.42 -18.87 6.28
N LYS A 89 -13.62 -18.25 7.45
CA LYS A 89 -14.06 -16.85 7.55
C LYS A 89 -13.00 -15.93 6.93
N LYS A 90 -11.75 -16.07 7.35
CA LYS A 90 -10.63 -15.25 6.89
C LYS A 90 -10.40 -15.36 5.38
N PHE A 91 -10.43 -16.59 4.85
CA PHE A 91 -10.29 -16.85 3.43
C PHE A 91 -11.39 -16.14 2.61
N LYS A 92 -12.66 -16.23 3.06
CA LYS A 92 -13.78 -15.59 2.39
C LYS A 92 -13.69 -14.06 2.42
N GLU A 93 -13.36 -13.48 3.57
CA GLU A 93 -13.15 -12.03 3.70
C GLU A 93 -12.03 -11.56 2.76
N LEU A 94 -10.88 -12.24 2.75
CA LEU A 94 -9.77 -11.91 1.87
C LEU A 94 -10.16 -12.02 0.38
N GLU A 95 -10.92 -13.06 0.00
CA GLU A 95 -11.41 -13.22 -1.37
C GLU A 95 -12.39 -12.11 -1.76
N GLU A 96 -13.29 -11.73 -0.87
CA GLU A 96 -14.27 -10.66 -1.11
C GLU A 96 -13.57 -9.31 -1.32
N ILE A 97 -12.60 -8.97 -0.46
CA ILE A 97 -11.77 -7.77 -0.62
C ILE A 97 -10.99 -7.81 -1.93
N SER A 98 -10.37 -8.95 -2.27
CA SER A 98 -9.56 -9.09 -3.48
C SER A 98 -10.39 -8.96 -4.76
N LYS A 99 -11.60 -9.56 -4.80
CA LYS A 99 -12.57 -9.39 -5.89
C LYS A 99 -13.04 -7.95 -5.99
N TYR A 100 -13.39 -7.33 -4.86
CA TYR A 100 -13.79 -5.93 -4.85
C TYR A 100 -12.71 -5.05 -5.50
N LEU A 101 -11.45 -5.16 -5.06
CA LEU A 101 -10.34 -4.37 -5.61
C LEU A 101 -10.11 -4.65 -7.11
N ALA A 102 -10.19 -5.91 -7.54
CA ALA A 102 -10.03 -6.26 -8.95
C ALA A 102 -11.14 -5.67 -9.85
N GLU A 103 -12.39 -5.66 -9.37
CA GLU A 103 -13.53 -5.03 -10.03
C GLU A 103 -13.44 -3.50 -10.01
N GLU A 104 -12.93 -2.93 -8.91
CA GLU A 104 -12.82 -1.49 -8.70
C GLU A 104 -11.92 -0.80 -9.74
N ARG A 105 -11.04 -1.55 -10.42
CA ARG A 105 -10.25 -1.07 -11.57
C ARG A 105 -11.11 -0.43 -12.65
N ARG A 106 -12.36 -0.88 -12.84
CA ARG A 106 -13.31 -0.27 -13.80
C ARG A 106 -13.72 1.14 -13.38
N PHE A 107 -13.76 1.41 -12.08
CA PHE A 107 -14.23 2.67 -11.51
C PHE A 107 -13.10 3.62 -11.12
N CYS A 108 -11.85 3.13 -11.07
CA CYS A 108 -10.68 3.93 -10.75
C CYS A 108 -9.97 4.45 -12.01
N GLN A 109 -9.54 5.70 -11.95
CA GLN A 109 -8.51 6.19 -12.87
C GLN A 109 -7.17 5.52 -12.49
N GLU A 110 -6.50 4.91 -13.46
CA GLU A 110 -5.14 4.43 -13.25
C GLU A 110 -4.20 5.59 -12.89
N ILE A 111 -3.35 5.39 -11.89
CA ILE A 111 -2.34 6.35 -11.48
C ILE A 111 -1.19 6.27 -12.47
N MET A 112 -1.23 7.14 -13.48
CA MET A 112 -0.16 7.29 -14.46
C MET A 112 0.88 8.31 -13.98
N GLY A 113 2.14 8.14 -14.41
CA GLY A 113 3.19 9.15 -14.21
C GLY A 113 3.85 9.13 -12.83
N ASN A 114 3.68 8.05 -12.05
CA ASN A 114 4.54 7.82 -10.89
C ASN A 114 5.98 7.60 -11.40
N ALA A 115 6.88 8.55 -11.11
CA ALA A 115 8.28 8.51 -11.56
C ALA A 115 9.02 7.22 -11.14
N PHE A 116 8.53 6.56 -10.09
CA PHE A 116 9.12 5.33 -9.58
C PHE A 116 8.56 4.07 -10.24
N GLN A 117 7.34 4.08 -10.77
CA GLN A 117 6.71 2.91 -11.40
C GLN A 117 7.49 2.49 -12.66
N ARG A 118 7.56 1.18 -12.90
CA ARG A 118 8.29 0.57 -14.02
C ARG A 118 7.44 -0.40 -14.83
N SER A 119 6.52 -1.11 -14.20
CA SER A 119 5.58 -2.03 -14.86
C SER A 119 4.29 -2.16 -14.05
N GLY A 120 3.30 -2.83 -14.65
CA GLY A 120 1.99 -3.08 -14.07
C GLY A 120 1.15 -1.84 -13.86
N HIS A 121 0.04 -2.01 -13.15
CA HIS A 121 -0.98 -0.99 -12.95
C HIS A 121 -1.13 -0.65 -11.46
N MET A 122 -1.47 0.60 -11.18
CA MET A 122 -1.71 1.10 -9.83
C MET A 122 -2.97 1.95 -9.79
N TYR A 123 -3.78 1.74 -8.76
CA TYR A 123 -5.05 2.41 -8.54
C TYR A 123 -5.15 2.86 -7.08
N ALA A 124 -6.08 3.76 -6.77
CA ALA A 124 -6.31 4.19 -5.39
C ALA A 124 -7.79 4.44 -5.07
N LEU A 125 -8.12 4.19 -3.81
CA LEU A 125 -9.42 4.38 -3.17
C LEU A 125 -9.31 5.31 -1.97
N GLY A 126 -10.45 5.83 -1.53
CA GLY A 126 -10.53 6.72 -0.38
C GLY A 126 -10.25 8.18 -0.76
N TRP A 127 -9.57 8.88 0.14
CA TRP A 127 -9.44 10.33 0.15
C TRP A 127 -8.07 10.81 -0.36
N THR A 128 -8.12 11.88 -1.13
CA THR A 128 -6.96 12.60 -1.67
C THR A 128 -7.12 14.10 -1.47
N ALA A 129 -6.02 14.84 -1.60
CA ALA A 129 -6.07 16.30 -1.55
C ALA A 129 -6.90 16.82 -2.73
N ALA A 130 -7.89 17.68 -2.46
CA ALA A 130 -8.70 18.24 -3.52
C ALA A 130 -7.86 19.18 -4.41
N PHE A 131 -8.02 19.07 -5.72
CA PHE A 131 -7.38 19.98 -6.68
C PHE A 131 -8.03 21.36 -6.68
N HIS A 132 -9.33 21.42 -6.38
CA HIS A 132 -10.08 22.66 -6.42
C HIS A 132 -9.87 23.49 -5.15
N LYS A 133 -9.60 24.79 -5.31
CA LYS A 133 -9.25 25.70 -4.20
C LYS A 133 -10.30 25.78 -3.09
N LYS A 134 -11.57 25.46 -3.41
CA LYS A 134 -12.71 25.49 -2.48
C LYS A 134 -12.89 24.21 -1.65
N TYR A 135 -12.11 23.16 -1.89
CA TYR A 135 -12.24 21.92 -1.12
C TYR A 135 -10.89 21.55 -0.50
N PHE A 136 -10.94 20.92 0.67
CA PHE A 136 -9.74 20.44 1.38
C PHE A 136 -9.33 19.07 0.85
N TYR A 137 -10.29 18.16 0.73
CA TYR A 137 -10.09 16.80 0.28
C TYR A 137 -11.28 16.35 -0.56
N ALA A 138 -11.04 15.35 -1.39
CA ALA A 138 -11.99 14.75 -2.32
C ALA A 138 -11.70 13.24 -2.40
N THR A 139 -12.61 12.46 -2.96
CA THR A 139 -12.25 11.08 -3.35
C THR A 139 -11.49 11.09 -4.68
N TYR A 140 -10.78 10.00 -4.96
CA TYR A 140 -10.21 9.78 -6.29
C TYR A 140 -11.30 9.85 -7.36
N LEU A 141 -11.05 10.63 -8.43
CA LEU A 141 -12.02 10.83 -9.50
C LEU A 141 -12.14 9.56 -10.38
N PRO A 142 -13.35 9.10 -10.71
CA PRO A 142 -13.57 8.05 -11.68
C PRO A 142 -13.20 8.50 -13.11
N PRO A 143 -12.93 7.54 -14.01
CA PRO A 143 -12.76 7.81 -15.42
C PRO A 143 -13.96 8.57 -16.03
N LEU A 144 -13.71 9.36 -17.08
CA LEU A 144 -14.76 10.13 -17.76
C LEU A 144 -15.94 9.26 -18.19
N HIS A 145 -15.69 8.08 -18.77
CA HIS A 145 -16.74 7.18 -19.22
C HIS A 145 -17.63 6.62 -18.09
N ILE A 146 -17.12 6.59 -16.85
CA ILE A 146 -17.95 6.25 -15.68
C ILE A 146 -18.77 7.46 -15.27
N ARG A 147 -18.17 8.66 -15.28
CA ARG A 147 -18.84 9.91 -14.94
C ARG A 147 -19.94 10.28 -15.94
N ASP A 148 -19.77 9.97 -17.21
CA ASP A 148 -20.73 10.29 -18.26
C ASP A 148 -21.84 9.22 -18.40
N ASP A 149 -21.73 8.09 -17.67
CA ASP A 149 -22.69 6.99 -17.68
C ASP A 149 -23.49 6.97 -16.35
N PRO A 150 -24.80 7.33 -16.38
CA PRO A 150 -25.66 7.33 -15.19
C PRO A 150 -25.72 5.97 -14.47
N ILE A 151 -25.69 4.87 -15.24
CA ILE A 151 -25.79 3.51 -14.69
C ILE A 151 -24.48 3.17 -13.99
N ALA A 152 -23.34 3.42 -14.64
CA ALA A 152 -22.02 3.17 -14.05
C ALA A 152 -21.77 4.05 -12.80
N CYS A 153 -22.20 5.31 -12.81
CA CYS A 153 -22.21 6.16 -11.62
C CYS A 153 -23.03 5.56 -10.48
N LYS A 154 -24.23 5.05 -10.76
CA LYS A 154 -25.08 4.40 -9.75
C LYS A 154 -24.42 3.12 -9.20
N GLU A 155 -23.80 2.33 -10.05
CA GLU A 155 -23.01 1.15 -9.64
C GLU A 155 -21.87 1.55 -8.71
N LEU A 156 -21.09 2.58 -9.04
CA LEU A 156 -20.03 3.11 -8.17
C LEU A 156 -20.58 3.54 -6.81
N MET A 157 -21.67 4.32 -6.78
CA MET A 157 -22.25 4.81 -5.54
C MET A 157 -22.73 3.67 -4.64
N ALA A 158 -23.32 2.62 -5.21
CA ALA A 158 -23.76 1.43 -4.47
C ALA A 158 -22.58 0.65 -3.86
N ARG A 159 -21.36 0.80 -4.39
CA ARG A 159 -20.15 0.14 -3.90
C ARG A 159 -19.44 0.90 -2.79
N LEU A 160 -19.60 2.23 -2.72
CA LEU A 160 -18.91 3.07 -1.74
C LEU A 160 -19.03 2.58 -0.29
N PRO A 161 -20.22 2.14 0.22
CA PRO A 161 -20.36 1.68 1.60
C PRO A 161 -19.41 0.53 1.99
N PHE A 162 -19.04 -0.32 1.02
CA PHE A 162 -18.12 -1.43 1.26
C PHE A 162 -16.70 -0.97 1.67
N ARG A 163 -16.36 0.31 1.51
CA ARG A 163 -15.08 0.85 1.99
C ARG A 163 -14.92 0.77 3.51
N GLU A 164 -16.02 0.77 4.26
CA GLU A 164 -15.98 0.53 5.71
C GLU A 164 -15.53 -0.90 6.02
N ASP A 165 -16.06 -1.89 5.29
CA ASP A 165 -15.65 -3.29 5.41
C ASP A 165 -14.17 -3.48 5.03
N ILE A 166 -13.71 -2.78 3.99
CA ILE A 166 -12.29 -2.74 3.63
C ILE A 166 -11.47 -2.18 4.81
N GLU A 167 -11.81 -1.00 5.34
CA GLU A 167 -11.07 -0.42 6.46
C GLU A 167 -11.01 -1.36 7.68
N ASN A 168 -12.14 -1.96 8.05
CA ASN A 168 -12.23 -2.91 9.15
C ASN A 168 -11.37 -4.17 8.94
N PHE A 169 -11.34 -4.69 7.71
CA PHE A 169 -10.47 -5.81 7.35
C PHE A 169 -9.00 -5.43 7.57
N TYR A 170 -8.54 -4.28 7.04
CA TYR A 170 -7.14 -3.86 7.19
C TYR A 170 -6.79 -3.56 8.66
N ILE A 171 -7.70 -2.97 9.45
CA ILE A 171 -7.51 -2.77 10.91
C ILE A 171 -7.26 -4.11 11.59
N SER A 172 -8.08 -5.12 11.29
CA SER A 172 -7.93 -6.46 11.85
C SER A 172 -6.61 -7.10 11.46
N GLU A 173 -6.20 -7.00 10.20
CA GLU A 173 -4.94 -7.58 9.72
C GLU A 173 -3.73 -6.93 10.33
N PHE A 174 -3.71 -5.60 10.33
CA PHE A 174 -2.64 -4.82 10.96
C PHE A 174 -2.52 -5.21 12.44
N GLY A 175 -3.64 -5.21 13.17
CA GLY A 175 -3.68 -5.54 14.59
C GLY A 175 -3.21 -6.97 14.90
N SER A 176 -3.38 -7.91 13.95
CA SER A 176 -2.89 -9.28 14.08
C SER A 176 -1.36 -9.36 13.99
N LEU A 177 -0.72 -8.46 13.24
CA LEU A 177 0.74 -8.36 13.15
C LEU A 177 1.32 -7.59 14.33
N SER A 178 0.72 -6.44 14.68
CA SER A 178 1.16 -5.64 15.81
C SER A 178 0.07 -4.69 16.32
N LYS A 179 -0.49 -5.01 17.49
CA LYS A 179 -1.38 -4.10 18.24
C LYS A 179 -0.71 -2.78 18.62
N HIS A 180 0.61 -2.82 18.85
CA HIS A 180 1.38 -1.62 19.22
C HIS A 180 1.42 -0.61 18.07
N PHE A 181 1.83 -1.06 16.87
CA PHE A 181 1.88 -0.17 15.70
C PHE A 181 0.49 0.22 15.21
N LEU A 182 -0.52 -0.66 15.33
CA LEU A 182 -1.91 -0.30 15.07
C LEU A 182 -2.34 0.91 15.92
N LYS A 183 -2.05 0.87 17.23
CA LYS A 183 -2.40 1.97 18.14
C LYS A 183 -1.71 3.28 17.74
N ILE A 184 -0.42 3.23 17.41
CA ILE A 184 0.33 4.40 16.93
C ILE A 184 -0.30 4.97 15.65
N GLN A 185 -0.67 4.10 14.71
CA GLN A 185 -1.27 4.52 13.44
C GLN A 185 -2.67 5.14 13.63
N GLN A 186 -3.48 4.58 14.55
CA GLN A 186 -4.80 5.13 14.89
C GLN A 186 -4.71 6.47 15.64
N GLU A 187 -3.78 6.59 16.60
CA GLU A 187 -3.47 7.85 17.28
C GLU A 187 -3.05 8.92 16.27
N GLN A 188 -2.14 8.58 15.36
CA GLN A 188 -1.71 9.48 14.30
C GLN A 188 -2.86 9.88 13.37
N THR A 189 -3.69 8.93 12.93
CA THR A 189 -4.85 9.22 12.07
C THR A 189 -5.82 10.20 12.75
N ARG A 190 -6.03 10.06 14.06
CA ARG A 190 -6.85 10.97 14.87
C ARG A 190 -6.23 12.38 14.95
N GLU A 191 -4.92 12.46 15.24
CA GLU A 191 -4.20 13.73 15.35
C GLU A 191 -4.18 14.53 14.03
N LEU A 192 -4.03 13.85 12.90
CA LEU A 192 -3.96 14.48 11.58
C LEU A 192 -5.30 15.03 11.09
N LYS A 193 -6.42 14.70 11.76
CA LYS A 193 -7.80 15.13 11.43
C LYS A 193 -8.24 14.87 9.99
N VAL A 194 -7.55 13.97 9.29
CA VAL A 194 -7.92 13.54 7.93
C VAL A 194 -9.12 12.58 7.98
N PRO A 195 -9.92 12.48 6.91
CA PRO A 195 -10.94 11.43 6.81
C PRO A 195 -10.27 10.05 6.66
N THR A 196 -10.91 9.02 7.18
CA THR A 196 -10.42 7.63 7.07
C THR A 196 -10.98 6.95 5.81
N LEU A 197 -10.40 5.83 5.38
CA LEU A 197 -10.75 5.15 4.14
C LEU A 197 -12.26 4.79 4.07
N GLY A 198 -12.80 4.25 5.16
CA GLY A 198 -14.19 3.84 5.28
C GLY A 198 -15.15 4.99 5.60
N GLN A 199 -14.62 6.15 5.98
CA GLN A 199 -15.45 7.30 6.32
C GLN A 199 -16.06 7.91 5.06
N LEU A 200 -17.37 7.78 4.88
CA LEU A 200 -18.15 8.38 3.78
C LEU A 200 -19.01 9.59 4.18
N THR A 201 -19.04 9.93 5.46
CA THR A 201 -19.78 11.06 6.04
C THR A 201 -18.96 11.73 7.15
N GLU A 202 -19.32 12.94 7.54
CA GLU A 202 -18.68 13.61 8.68
C GLU A 202 -19.04 12.89 10.00
N ASN A 203 -18.11 12.12 10.56
CA ASN A 203 -18.25 11.55 11.90
C ASN A 203 -17.72 12.53 12.94
N LYS A 204 -18.27 12.45 14.16
CA LYS A 204 -17.76 13.20 15.32
C LYS A 204 -16.28 12.85 15.54
N GLU A 205 -15.47 13.85 15.87
CA GLU A 205 -14.00 13.78 15.90
C GLU A 205 -13.43 12.66 16.82
N ASP A 206 -14.18 12.17 17.80
CA ASP A 206 -13.69 11.31 18.89
C ASP A 206 -13.63 9.79 18.58
N ASP A 207 -14.31 9.32 17.53
CA ASP A 207 -14.48 7.87 17.25
C ASP A 207 -13.53 7.33 16.16
N LYS A 208 -12.59 8.13 15.66
CA LYS A 208 -11.71 7.69 14.57
C LYS A 208 -10.74 6.60 15.03
N THR A 209 -10.95 5.40 14.49
CA THR A 209 -10.10 4.19 14.65
C THR A 209 -9.54 3.71 13.30
N GLY A 210 -9.58 4.56 12.27
CA GLY A 210 -9.07 4.23 10.93
C GLY A 210 -7.55 4.08 10.87
N LEU A 211 -7.08 3.41 9.83
CA LEU A 211 -5.66 3.18 9.56
C LEU A 211 -5.02 4.23 8.67
N GLY A 212 -5.82 4.85 7.80
CA GLY A 212 -5.34 5.81 6.84
C GLY A 212 -6.47 6.41 6.02
N SER A 213 -6.13 7.32 5.12
CA SER A 213 -7.11 8.05 4.33
C SER A 213 -7.33 7.44 2.96
N ASN A 214 -6.33 6.73 2.43
CA ASN A 214 -6.45 6.05 1.15
C ASN A 214 -5.79 4.69 1.18
N LEU A 215 -6.24 3.87 0.23
CA LEU A 215 -5.69 2.57 -0.09
C LEU A 215 -5.23 2.60 -1.53
N THR A 216 -3.96 2.27 -1.78
CA THR A 216 -3.47 1.99 -3.12
C THR A 216 -3.46 0.49 -3.36
N PHE A 217 -3.70 0.07 -4.59
CA PHE A 217 -3.59 -1.32 -4.97
C PHE A 217 -3.02 -1.47 -6.37
N THR A 218 -2.36 -2.60 -6.60
CA THR A 218 -1.51 -2.85 -7.75
C THR A 218 -1.83 -4.21 -8.36
N PHE A 219 -1.67 -4.31 -9.68
CA PHE A 219 -2.05 -5.47 -10.49
C PHE A 219 -1.06 -5.65 -11.66
N GLU A 220 -1.01 -6.87 -12.21
CA GLU A 220 -0.33 -7.24 -13.45
C GLU A 220 1.18 -6.93 -13.42
N SER A 221 1.88 -7.64 -12.53
CA SER A 221 3.34 -7.54 -12.35
C SER A 221 3.84 -6.12 -12.09
N PHE A 222 3.17 -5.42 -11.17
CA PHE A 222 3.61 -4.11 -10.72
C PHE A 222 5.05 -4.14 -10.19
N SER A 223 5.86 -3.17 -10.62
CA SER A 223 7.19 -2.94 -10.07
C SER A 223 7.55 -1.47 -10.07
N ASN A 224 8.46 -1.10 -9.18
CA ASN A 224 8.96 0.25 -9.05
C ASN A 224 10.46 0.26 -8.71
N VAL A 225 11.09 1.43 -8.84
CA VAL A 225 12.47 1.62 -8.38
C VAL A 225 12.52 1.96 -6.89
N PRO A 226 13.68 1.74 -6.23
CA PRO A 226 13.90 2.13 -4.84
C PRO A 226 13.52 3.59 -4.58
N HIS A 227 12.66 3.83 -3.59
CA HIS A 227 12.20 5.16 -3.18
C HIS A 227 11.78 5.17 -1.71
N GLN A 228 11.58 6.37 -1.17
CA GLN A 228 10.88 6.61 0.10
C GLN A 228 9.52 7.24 -0.21
N ASP A 229 8.51 6.86 0.55
CA ASP A 229 7.18 7.43 0.43
C ASP A 229 7.16 8.85 0.99
N HIS A 230 6.40 9.72 0.35
CA HIS A 230 6.18 11.09 0.81
C HIS A 230 4.90 11.18 1.64
N ASP A 231 4.79 10.31 2.63
CA ASP A 231 3.62 10.15 3.48
C ASP A 231 3.88 10.65 4.91
N VAL A 232 2.80 11.06 5.57
CA VAL A 232 2.86 11.45 6.99
C VAL A 232 2.69 10.25 7.91
N SER A 233 2.05 9.18 7.44
CA SER A 233 1.95 7.93 8.19
C SER A 233 3.34 7.39 8.52
N LYS A 234 3.60 7.13 9.81
CA LYS A 234 4.89 6.58 10.26
C LYS A 234 5.06 5.13 9.82
N THR A 235 3.95 4.39 9.77
CA THR A 235 3.93 3.00 9.34
C THR A 235 3.07 2.84 8.10
N THR A 236 3.51 1.93 7.24
CA THR A 236 2.80 1.49 6.05
C THR A 236 2.42 0.02 6.25
N PHE A 237 1.15 -0.30 5.99
CA PHE A 237 0.69 -1.69 5.97
C PHE A 237 0.51 -2.14 4.53
N PHE A 238 1.20 -3.21 4.18
CA PHE A 238 1.18 -3.81 2.86
C PHE A 238 0.60 -5.23 2.93
N LEU A 239 -0.27 -5.56 1.98
CA LEU A 239 -0.82 -6.88 1.77
C LEU A 239 -0.53 -7.31 0.34
N SER A 240 -0.10 -8.55 0.14
CA SER A 240 0.00 -9.18 -1.17
C SER A 240 -0.69 -10.53 -1.15
N VAL A 241 -1.46 -10.83 -2.19
CA VAL A 241 -2.24 -12.05 -2.31
C VAL A 241 -2.24 -12.56 -3.75
N PRO A 242 -2.05 -13.88 -3.97
CA PRO A 242 -2.13 -14.49 -5.30
C PRO A 242 -3.59 -14.57 -5.76
N VAL A 243 -3.86 -14.05 -6.96
CA VAL A 243 -5.23 -14.00 -7.52
C VAL A 243 -5.26 -14.38 -9.00
N PHE A 244 -6.43 -14.79 -9.45
CA PHE A 244 -6.83 -14.70 -10.85
C PHE A 244 -7.04 -13.23 -11.26
N ASN A 245 -7.05 -12.94 -12.56
CA ASN A 245 -7.24 -11.57 -13.05
C ASN A 245 -8.57 -10.90 -12.63
N ASN A 246 -9.55 -11.69 -12.16
CA ASN A 246 -10.82 -11.21 -11.61
C ASN A 246 -10.82 -11.03 -10.08
N GLY A 247 -9.67 -11.19 -9.41
CA GLY A 247 -9.52 -11.03 -7.97
C GLY A 247 -9.91 -12.25 -7.13
N LYS A 248 -10.38 -13.35 -7.73
CA LYS A 248 -10.54 -14.62 -7.00
C LYS A 248 -9.17 -15.09 -6.49
N LEU A 249 -9.11 -15.61 -5.27
CA LEU A 249 -7.86 -16.19 -4.73
C LEU A 249 -7.40 -17.36 -5.59
N ALA A 250 -6.09 -17.46 -5.82
CA ALA A 250 -5.47 -18.48 -6.66
C ALA A 250 -4.42 -19.26 -5.88
N CYS A 251 -4.58 -20.58 -5.82
CA CYS A 251 -3.63 -21.46 -5.14
C CYS A 251 -2.66 -22.14 -6.13
N HIS A 252 -1.52 -22.63 -5.65
CA HIS A 252 -0.61 -23.47 -6.45
C HIS A 252 -1.29 -24.72 -7.02
N SER A 253 -2.25 -25.30 -6.30
CA SER A 253 -3.05 -26.45 -6.77
C SER A 253 -3.94 -26.11 -7.97
N GLU A 254 -4.30 -24.84 -8.17
CA GLU A 254 -5.03 -24.34 -9.34
C GLU A 254 -4.08 -23.95 -10.50
N GLY A 255 -2.78 -24.14 -10.31
CA GLY A 255 -1.74 -23.84 -11.29
C GLY A 255 -1.23 -22.40 -11.25
N PHE A 256 -1.36 -21.71 -10.11
CA PHE A 256 -0.75 -20.39 -9.90
C PHE A 256 0.75 -20.44 -10.24
N ASP A 257 1.19 -19.56 -11.14
CA ASP A 257 2.52 -19.62 -11.77
C ASP A 257 3.28 -18.29 -11.74
N VAL A 258 2.89 -17.34 -10.87
CA VAL A 258 3.61 -16.06 -10.73
C VAL A 258 4.94 -16.30 -10.02
N ILE A 259 6.02 -15.78 -10.60
CA ILE A 259 7.39 -15.97 -10.10
C ILE A 259 8.03 -14.61 -9.81
N ASN A 260 8.79 -14.50 -8.71
CA ASN A 260 9.41 -13.27 -8.19
C ASN A 260 8.40 -12.29 -7.59
N GLY A 261 8.52 -10.97 -7.83
CA GLY A 261 7.63 -9.99 -7.21
C GLY A 261 8.03 -9.54 -5.80
N ARG A 262 9.31 -9.68 -5.39
CA ARG A 262 9.72 -9.45 -3.98
C ARG A 262 9.58 -8.00 -3.55
N LEU A 263 9.16 -7.76 -2.31
CA LEU A 263 9.26 -6.46 -1.65
C LEU A 263 10.65 -6.35 -1.00
N LEU A 264 11.45 -5.37 -1.41
CA LEU A 264 12.83 -5.16 -0.99
C LEU A 264 12.93 -3.94 -0.06
N PHE A 265 13.56 -4.12 1.11
CA PHE A 265 14.00 -3.06 2.00
C PHE A 265 15.44 -2.70 1.62
N ASN A 266 15.60 -1.70 0.76
CA ASN A 266 16.85 -1.41 0.07
C ASN A 266 17.99 -1.05 1.02
N ASP A 267 17.71 -0.25 2.05
CA ASP A 267 18.72 0.19 3.04
C ASP A 267 19.22 -0.94 3.93
N TRP A 268 18.47 -2.03 3.99
CA TRP A 268 18.71 -3.15 4.89
C TRP A 268 19.15 -4.42 4.14
N GLY A 269 19.04 -4.45 2.81
CA GLY A 269 19.41 -5.59 1.99
C GLY A 269 18.59 -6.85 2.29
N ILE A 270 17.33 -6.66 2.71
CA ILE A 270 16.37 -7.72 3.04
C ILE A 270 15.20 -7.67 2.09
N ALA A 271 14.74 -8.83 1.60
CA ALA A 271 13.54 -8.93 0.78
C ALA A 271 12.52 -9.92 1.35
N ALA A 272 11.24 -9.57 1.28
CA ALA A 272 10.12 -10.48 1.49
C ALA A 272 9.74 -11.12 0.15
N ASP A 273 9.78 -12.45 0.07
CA ASP A 273 9.44 -13.18 -1.16
C ASP A 273 7.94 -13.42 -1.28
N LEU A 274 7.23 -12.50 -1.92
CA LEU A 274 5.76 -12.52 -2.02
C LEU A 274 5.24 -13.80 -2.69
N GLY A 275 5.95 -14.34 -3.68
CA GLY A 275 5.59 -15.58 -4.38
C GLY A 275 5.94 -16.87 -3.63
N SER A 276 6.61 -16.80 -2.47
CA SER A 276 7.00 -18.00 -1.71
C SER A 276 5.86 -18.59 -0.87
N CYS A 277 4.74 -17.88 -0.74
CA CYS A 277 3.58 -18.30 0.04
C CYS A 277 2.42 -18.67 -0.89
N ASP A 278 1.87 -19.86 -0.70
CA ASP A 278 0.58 -20.25 -1.27
C ASP A 278 -0.55 -19.64 -0.41
N GLY A 279 -0.60 -18.31 -0.39
CA GLY A 279 -1.41 -17.55 0.55
C GLY A 279 -1.06 -16.06 0.58
N ALA A 280 -1.52 -15.38 1.64
CA ALA A 280 -1.27 -13.96 1.80
C ALA A 280 0.11 -13.69 2.41
N VAL A 281 0.68 -12.54 2.06
CA VAL A 281 1.86 -11.97 2.71
C VAL A 281 1.51 -10.56 3.18
N THR A 282 1.65 -10.31 4.48
CA THR A 282 1.39 -9.00 5.09
C THR A 282 2.66 -8.44 5.69
N VAL A 283 2.82 -7.12 5.59
CA VAL A 283 4.04 -6.42 5.99
C VAL A 283 3.68 -5.10 6.66
N ILE A 284 4.24 -4.84 7.84
CA ILE A 284 4.35 -3.49 8.42
C ILE A 284 5.78 -3.02 8.19
N TYR A 285 5.94 -1.83 7.61
CA TYR A 285 7.25 -1.21 7.39
C TYR A 285 7.16 0.33 7.45
N PHE A 286 8.29 1.01 7.35
CA PHE A 286 8.38 2.47 7.53
C PHE A 286 8.70 3.15 6.19
N GLY A 287 7.73 3.19 5.28
CA GLY A 287 7.94 3.63 3.89
C GLY A 287 8.47 5.06 3.74
N ASN A 288 8.17 5.95 4.68
CA ASN A 288 8.68 7.32 4.70
C ASN A 288 10.11 7.47 5.28
N LYS A 289 10.64 6.41 5.88
CA LYS A 289 11.96 6.37 6.52
C LYS A 289 12.94 5.52 5.72
N ASP A 290 12.53 4.33 5.29
CA ASP A 290 13.39 3.34 4.65
C ASP A 290 13.11 3.26 3.15
N ARG A 291 14.18 3.24 2.34
CA ARG A 291 14.03 3.01 0.90
C ARG A 291 13.52 1.59 0.67
N HIS A 292 12.52 1.47 -0.19
CA HIS A 292 11.93 0.20 -0.56
C HIS A 292 11.51 0.16 -2.04
N CYS A 293 11.33 -1.04 -2.57
CA CYS A 293 10.71 -1.26 -3.87
C CYS A 293 10.12 -2.68 -4.03
N THR A 294 9.21 -2.82 -4.99
CA THR A 294 8.73 -4.09 -5.49
C THR A 294 9.52 -4.47 -6.74
N LEU A 295 10.18 -5.63 -6.70
CA LEU A 295 10.87 -6.19 -7.86
C LEU A 295 9.85 -6.75 -8.86
N PRO A 296 10.14 -6.76 -10.18
CA PRO A 296 9.28 -7.34 -11.18
C PRO A 296 9.00 -8.82 -10.90
N SER A 297 7.75 -9.22 -11.15
CA SER A 297 7.33 -10.60 -11.28
C SER A 297 7.24 -11.02 -12.75
N GLN A 298 7.10 -12.32 -12.97
CA GLN A 298 6.75 -12.92 -14.26
C GLN A 298 5.42 -13.65 -14.08
N GLU A 299 4.53 -13.50 -15.05
CA GLU A 299 3.20 -14.11 -15.09
C GLU A 299 3.06 -14.97 -16.37
N PRO A 300 3.71 -16.14 -16.43
CA PRO A 300 3.87 -16.89 -17.68
C PRO A 300 2.56 -17.27 -18.34
N SER A 301 1.55 -17.68 -17.56
CA SER A 301 0.24 -18.03 -18.08
C SER A 301 -0.64 -16.83 -18.41
N GLY A 302 -0.34 -15.64 -17.88
CA GLY A 302 -1.20 -14.46 -17.92
C GLY A 302 -2.58 -14.63 -17.25
N ARG A 303 -2.83 -15.76 -16.56
CA ARG A 303 -4.10 -16.05 -15.87
C ARG A 303 -4.12 -15.55 -14.42
N PHE A 304 -2.93 -15.33 -13.87
CA PHE A 304 -2.71 -15.00 -12.47
C PHE A 304 -1.81 -13.79 -12.33
N THR A 305 -1.99 -13.07 -11.23
CA THR A 305 -1.16 -11.92 -10.83
C THR A 305 -1.04 -11.90 -9.31
N GLY A 306 -0.05 -11.18 -8.80
CA GLY A 306 -0.06 -10.73 -7.40
C GLY A 306 -0.91 -9.46 -7.29
N LEU A 307 -2.00 -9.50 -6.53
CA LEU A 307 -2.72 -8.30 -6.09
C LEU A 307 -2.02 -7.82 -4.83
N SER A 308 -1.44 -6.61 -4.88
CA SER A 308 -0.84 -6.01 -3.68
C SER A 308 -1.43 -4.66 -3.38
N SER A 309 -1.57 -4.32 -2.10
CA SER A 309 -2.22 -3.11 -1.63
C SER A 309 -1.52 -2.51 -0.42
N SER A 310 -1.69 -1.21 -0.25
CA SER A 310 -1.11 -0.45 0.86
C SER A 310 -2.08 0.61 1.37
N VAL A 311 -2.18 0.77 2.69
CA VAL A 311 -2.97 1.83 3.35
C VAL A 311 -2.04 2.88 3.93
N GLN A 312 -2.33 4.16 3.65
CA GLN A 312 -1.45 5.27 4.03
C GLN A 312 -2.20 6.60 4.19
N ILE A 313 -1.47 7.61 4.69
CA ILE A 313 -1.93 9.01 4.77
C ILE A 313 -0.94 9.88 4.02
N SER A 314 -1.38 10.44 2.89
CA SER A 314 -0.50 11.25 2.05
C SER A 314 -0.18 12.60 2.68
N LYS A 315 1.09 13.03 2.59
CA LYS A 315 1.53 14.32 3.11
C LYS A 315 0.76 15.47 2.48
N ARG A 316 0.48 15.38 1.19
CA ARG A 316 -0.28 16.41 0.45
C ARG A 316 -1.70 16.56 0.97
N LEU A 317 -2.38 15.47 1.33
CA LEU A 317 -3.71 15.53 1.95
C LEU A 317 -3.63 16.22 3.30
N PHE A 318 -2.70 15.79 4.15
CA PHE A 318 -2.49 16.39 5.46
C PHE A 318 -2.20 17.90 5.38
N GLU A 319 -1.20 18.30 4.58
CA GLU A 319 -0.84 19.71 4.39
C GLU A 319 -2.04 20.55 3.93
N ARG A 320 -2.88 19.99 3.05
CA ARG A 320 -4.08 20.64 2.54
C ARG A 320 -5.15 20.80 3.63
N VAL A 321 -5.29 19.83 4.54
CA VAL A 321 -6.18 19.93 5.71
C VAL A 321 -5.65 20.95 6.73
N THR A 322 -4.34 20.94 7.01
CA THR A 322 -3.73 21.83 8.01
C THR A 322 -3.64 23.28 7.55
N ALA A 323 -3.28 23.55 6.28
CA ALA A 323 -3.09 24.90 5.76
C ALA A 323 -4.36 25.76 5.80
N TYR A 324 -5.54 25.14 5.85
CA TYR A 324 -6.83 25.83 5.94
C TYR A 324 -7.46 25.78 7.34
N ALA A 325 -6.85 25.05 8.28
CA ALA A 325 -7.21 25.09 9.69
C ALA A 325 -6.60 26.30 10.43
N THR A 326 -5.70 27.07 9.80
CA THR A 326 -5.08 28.27 10.39
C THR A 326 -5.96 29.53 10.19
N PRO A 327 -6.09 30.40 11.23
CA PRO A 327 -7.01 31.55 11.21
C PRO A 327 -6.80 32.56 10.07
N GLU A 328 -5.56 32.71 9.59
CA GLU A 328 -5.19 33.72 8.57
C GLU A 328 -5.62 33.34 7.13
N SER A 329 -5.99 32.07 6.90
CA SER A 329 -6.40 31.55 5.59
C SER A 329 -7.91 31.70 5.29
N GLN A 330 -8.69 32.28 6.21
CA GLN A 330 -10.16 32.39 6.12
C GLN A 330 -10.69 33.32 5.01
N LEU A 331 -9.86 33.83 4.09
CA LEU A 331 -10.33 34.54 2.89
C LEU A 331 -10.90 33.60 1.80
N GLY A 332 -10.89 32.29 1.98
CA GLY A 332 -11.56 31.33 1.10
C GLY A 332 -12.27 30.24 1.89
N LYS A 333 -13.59 30.36 2.07
CA LYS A 333 -14.46 29.35 2.72
C LYS A 333 -14.42 28.02 1.94
N GLY A 334 -13.41 27.20 2.19
CA GLY A 334 -13.36 25.84 1.67
C GLY A 334 -14.37 24.95 2.38
N LYS A 335 -15.04 24.06 1.65
CA LYS A 335 -15.95 23.04 2.21
C LYS A 335 -15.28 21.66 2.21
N SER A 336 -15.76 20.78 3.06
CA SER A 336 -15.50 19.34 3.01
C SER A 336 -16.39 18.70 1.93
N VAL A 337 -15.87 17.72 1.18
CA VAL A 337 -16.65 16.87 0.25
C VAL A 337 -17.01 15.54 0.91
N ALA A 338 -17.11 15.53 2.24
CA ALA A 338 -17.24 14.30 3.00
C ALA A 338 -18.59 13.60 2.87
N SER A 339 -19.61 14.15 2.20
CA SER A 339 -20.91 13.46 2.03
C SER A 339 -21.10 12.95 0.60
N PRO A 340 -21.83 11.85 0.39
CA PRO A 340 -22.14 11.34 -0.96
C PRO A 340 -22.77 12.41 -1.86
N GLU A 341 -23.63 13.25 -1.30
CA GLU A 341 -24.25 14.39 -1.98
C GLU A 341 -23.23 15.45 -2.43
N ASN A 342 -22.23 15.74 -1.60
CA ASN A 342 -21.16 16.69 -1.96
C ASN A 342 -20.17 16.08 -2.96
N LEU A 343 -19.91 14.77 -2.88
CA LEU A 343 -19.13 14.04 -3.90
C LEU A 343 -19.82 14.14 -5.25
N VAL A 344 -21.13 13.92 -5.29
CA VAL A 344 -21.97 14.13 -6.47
C VAL A 344 -21.87 15.59 -6.96
N LEU A 345 -21.84 16.60 -6.07
CA LEU A 345 -21.64 18.01 -6.44
C LEU A 345 -20.25 18.33 -7.02
N GLU A 346 -19.18 17.68 -6.55
CA GLU A 346 -17.83 17.84 -7.14
C GLU A 346 -17.73 17.15 -8.51
N TYR A 347 -18.39 15.99 -8.67
CA TYR A 347 -18.53 15.34 -9.97
C TYR A 347 -19.43 16.12 -10.93
N SER A 348 -20.32 17.00 -10.44
CA SER A 348 -21.43 17.58 -11.22
C SER A 348 -21.35 19.08 -11.53
N LYS A 349 -20.30 19.48 -12.24
CA LYS A 349 -20.56 20.55 -13.24
C LYS A 349 -21.19 20.02 -14.52
N ASP A 350 -21.05 18.73 -14.81
CA ASP A 350 -21.61 18.07 -16.02
C ASP A 350 -22.61 16.92 -15.70
N LEU A 351 -22.80 16.56 -14.42
CA LEU A 351 -23.49 15.32 -13.98
C LEU A 351 -24.89 15.53 -13.33
N VAL A 352 -25.38 16.78 -13.23
CA VAL A 352 -26.61 17.12 -12.50
C VAL A 352 -27.87 16.52 -13.14
N GLN A 353 -27.84 16.14 -14.41
CA GLN A 353 -29.02 15.65 -15.14
C GLN A 353 -29.49 14.23 -14.71
N CYS A 354 -28.64 13.43 -14.06
CA CYS A 354 -28.97 12.03 -13.75
C CYS A 354 -29.77 11.82 -12.45
N PHE A 355 -29.82 12.83 -11.58
CA PHE A 355 -30.26 12.66 -10.19
C PHE A 355 -31.62 13.30 -9.86
N SER A 356 -32.27 14.00 -10.80
CA SER A 356 -33.60 14.59 -10.56
C SER A 356 -34.73 13.57 -10.39
N ASP A 357 -34.49 12.29 -10.73
CA ASP A 357 -35.58 11.32 -10.93
C ASP A 357 -35.70 10.28 -9.80
N PHE A 358 -34.84 10.31 -8.78
CA PHE A 358 -34.88 9.31 -7.70
C PHE A 358 -34.81 9.96 -6.30
N ASN A 359 -35.98 10.05 -5.67
CA ASN A 359 -36.12 10.29 -4.22
C ASN A 359 -35.40 9.19 -3.44
N ILE A 360 -34.13 9.42 -3.10
CA ILE A 360 -33.47 8.71 -1.99
C ILE A 360 -33.62 9.63 -0.78
N ILE A 361 -34.56 9.26 0.08
CA ILE A 361 -34.74 9.84 1.42
C ILE A 361 -33.47 9.48 2.21
N VAL A 362 -32.75 10.50 2.69
CA VAL A 362 -31.69 10.40 3.71
C VAL A 362 -32.31 10.61 5.09
#